data_AF-A0A2G9T4X9-F1
#
_entry.id   AF-A0A2G9T4X9-F1
#
_cell.length_a   1.000
_cell.length_b   1.000
_cell.length_c   1.000
_cell.angle_alpha   90.00
_cell.angle_beta   90.00
_cell.angle_gamma   90.00
#
_symmetry.space_group_name_H-M   'P 1'
#
loop_
_entity.id
_entity.type
_entity.pdbx_description
1 polymer ?
#
loop_
_entity_poly.entity_id
_entity_poly.type
_entity_poly.pdbx_seq_one_letter_code
_entity_poly.pdbx_strand_id
1 'polypeptide(L)' 'SLVSPDNAGSNTHAAQKALHQTKMLAELCRVLLSEMGLPIEVLTETVIAVAEAIRGNYTNQEYFANTTLITNENLSRFDF' A
#
# COMPACT_ATOMS: atom_id res chain seq x y z
N SER A 1 -2.40 -5.51 -14.42
CA SER A 1 -1.62 -4.87 -13.35
C SER A 1 -0.13 -5.21 -13.47
N LEU A 2 0.79 -4.29 -13.10
CA LEU A 2 2.24 -4.51 -13.10
C LEU A 2 2.66 -5.64 -12.15
N VAL A 3 1.92 -5.82 -11.05
CA VAL A 3 2.13 -6.85 -10.03
C VAL A 3 1.02 -7.92 -10.05
N SER A 4 0.37 -8.10 -11.22
CA SER A 4 -0.70 -9.08 -11.39
C SER A 4 -0.24 -10.49 -11.00
N PRO A 5 -1.10 -11.29 -10.35
CA PRO A 5 -0.84 -12.70 -10.11
C PRO A 5 -0.72 -13.53 -11.39
N ASP A 6 -1.22 -13.05 -12.52
CA ASP A 6 -1.12 -13.72 -13.83
C ASP A 6 0.26 -13.58 -14.47
N ASN A 7 1.11 -12.68 -13.94
CA ASN A 7 2.47 -12.51 -14.42
C ASN A 7 3.37 -13.65 -13.91
N ALA A 8 4.49 -13.89 -14.60
CA ALA A 8 5.53 -14.79 -14.10
C ALA A 8 6.02 -14.32 -12.71
N GLY A 9 6.11 -15.25 -11.75
CA GLY A 9 6.39 -14.89 -10.34
C GLY A 9 7.68 -14.08 -10.14
N SER A 10 8.72 -14.31 -10.96
CA SER A 10 9.95 -13.50 -10.95
C SER A 10 9.71 -12.04 -11.35
N ASN A 11 8.85 -11.80 -12.34
CA ASN A 11 8.50 -10.46 -12.81
C ASN A 11 7.64 -9.74 -11.78
N THR A 12 6.67 -10.44 -11.17
CA THR A 12 5.87 -9.89 -10.07
C THR A 12 6.75 -9.50 -8.89
N HIS A 13 7.68 -10.36 -8.48
CA HIS A 13 8.59 -10.05 -7.37
C HIS A 13 9.52 -8.86 -7.67
N ALA A 14 10.08 -8.79 -8.89
CA ALA A 14 10.92 -7.67 -9.31
C ALA A 14 10.13 -6.35 -9.31
N ALA A 15 8.89 -6.35 -9.81
CA ALA A 15 8.01 -5.20 -9.79
C ALA A 15 7.64 -4.76 -8.36
N GLN A 16 7.29 -5.71 -7.49
CA GLN A 16 7.01 -5.42 -6.07
C GLN A 16 8.21 -4.80 -5.36
N LYS A 17 9.43 -5.26 -5.66
CA LYS A 17 10.67 -4.67 -5.15
C LYS A 17 10.87 -3.25 -5.67
N ALA A 18 10.63 -3.02 -6.96
CA ALA A 18 10.72 -1.69 -7.55
C ALA A 18 9.72 -0.72 -6.88
N LEU A 19 8.45 -1.13 -6.70
CA LEU A 19 7.42 -0.33 -6.03
C LEU A 19 7.80 0.07 -4.60
N HIS A 20 8.47 -0.82 -3.86
CA HIS A 20 9.00 -0.52 -2.54
C HIS A 20 10.16 0.47 -2.60
N GLN A 21 11.15 0.22 -3.47
CA GLN A 21 12.34 1.07 -3.61
C GLN A 21 12.02 2.49 -4.09
N THR A 22 11.02 2.64 -4.95
CA THR A 22 10.59 3.95 -5.47
C THR A 22 9.61 4.67 -4.55
N LYS A 23 9.28 4.09 -3.39
CA LYS A 23 8.26 4.61 -2.44
C LYS A 23 6.85 4.70 -3.02
N MET A 24 6.58 4.08 -4.17
CA MET A 24 5.23 4.02 -4.72
C MET A 24 4.27 3.27 -3.79
N LEU A 25 4.74 2.21 -3.12
CA LEU A 25 3.95 1.53 -2.10
C LEU A 25 3.56 2.48 -0.95
N ALA A 26 4.46 3.38 -0.55
CA ALA A 26 4.19 4.36 0.49
C ALA A 26 3.09 5.35 0.07
N GLU A 27 3.12 5.84 -1.16
CA GLU A 27 2.06 6.72 -1.68
C GLU A 27 0.72 6.02 -1.83
N LEU A 28 0.71 4.76 -2.29
CA LEU A 28 -0.51 3.96 -2.36
C LEU A 28 -1.12 3.73 -0.96
N CYS A 29 -0.27 3.41 0.02
CA CYS A 29 -0.70 3.34 1.42
C CYS A 29 -1.24 4.70 1.89
N ARG A 30 -0.58 5.82 1.56
CA ARG A 30 -1.06 7.15 1.93
C ARG A 30 -2.43 7.47 1.33
N VAL A 31 -2.67 7.12 0.06
CA VAL A 31 -3.96 7.31 -0.60
C VAL A 31 -5.04 6.43 0.04
N LEU A 32 -4.71 5.19 0.37
CA LEU A 32 -5.62 4.25 1.04
C LEU A 32 -6.00 4.73 2.45
N LEU A 33 -5.05 5.34 3.16
CA LEU A 33 -5.16 5.70 4.57
C LEU A 33 -5.52 7.18 4.82
N SER A 34 -5.60 8.02 3.77
CA SER A 34 -5.97 9.44 3.87
C SER A 34 -7.49 9.63 3.92
N GLU A 35 -7.95 10.54 4.78
CA GLU A 35 -9.38 10.85 4.93
C GLU A 35 -10.02 11.59 3.72
N MET A 36 -11.32 11.27 3.56
CA MET A 36 -12.44 11.81 2.77
C MET A 36 -12.20 12.85 1.66
N GLY A 37 -12.61 12.46 0.44
CA GLY A 37 -12.69 13.32 -0.75
C GLY A 37 -12.41 12.59 -2.06
N LEU A 38 -11.92 11.35 -1.98
CA LEU A 38 -11.60 10.53 -3.15
C LEU A 38 -12.85 9.83 -3.71
N PRO A 39 -12.98 9.70 -5.04
CA PRO A 39 -13.99 8.84 -5.65
C PRO A 39 -13.84 7.40 -5.20
N ILE A 40 -14.95 6.70 -5.00
CA ILE A 40 -14.96 5.30 -4.54
C ILE A 40 -14.16 4.37 -5.46
N GLU A 41 -14.19 4.63 -6.76
CA GLU A 41 -13.43 3.89 -7.78
C GLU A 41 -11.92 3.99 -7.54
N VAL A 42 -11.42 5.17 -7.21
CA VAL A 42 -9.99 5.40 -6.91
C VAL A 42 -9.60 4.65 -5.64
N LEU A 43 -10.47 4.64 -4.63
CA LEU A 43 -10.23 3.87 -3.41
C LEU A 43 -10.17 2.36 -3.69
N THR A 44 -11.14 1.84 -4.46
CA THR A 44 -11.19 0.41 -4.83
C THR A 44 -9.93 -0.02 -5.59
N GLU A 45 -9.50 0.76 -6.59
CA GLU A 45 -8.27 0.46 -7.34
C GLU A 45 -7.02 0.55 -6.46
N THR A 46 -6.99 1.49 -5.51
CA THR A 46 -5.87 1.61 -4.55
C THR A 46 -5.80 0.39 -3.63
N VAL A 47 -6.94 -0.11 -3.13
CA VAL A 47 -7.00 -1.34 -2.33
C VAL A 47 -6.43 -2.52 -3.12
N ILE A 48 -6.85 -2.68 -4.37
CA ILE A 48 -6.39 -3.77 -5.24
C ILE A 48 -4.88 -3.65 -5.49
N ALA A 49 -4.40 -2.46 -5.84
CA ALA A 49 -2.98 -2.21 -6.10
C ALA A 49 -2.10 -2.50 -4.87
N VAL A 50 -2.53 -2.09 -3.68
CA VAL A 50 -1.82 -2.40 -2.43
C VAL A 50 -1.84 -3.90 -2.15
N ALA A 51 -2.99 -4.57 -2.31
CA ALA A 51 -3.12 -6.01 -2.09
C ALA A 51 -2.17 -6.81 -2.98
N GLU A 52 -2.06 -6.46 -4.27
CA GLU A 52 -1.13 -7.10 -5.19
C GLU A 52 0.34 -6.76 -4.87
N ALA A 53 0.63 -5.54 -4.42
CA ALA A 53 1.98 -5.11 -4.08
C ALA A 53 2.55 -5.84 -2.85
N ILE A 54 1.72 -6.23 -1.88
CA ILE A 54 2.14 -6.95 -0.68
C ILE A 54 2.03 -8.48 -0.81
N ARG A 55 1.27 -8.98 -1.79
CA ARG A 55 0.99 -10.42 -1.92
C ARG A 55 2.28 -11.24 -2.07
N GLY A 56 2.53 -12.13 -1.12
CA GLY A 56 3.70 -13.03 -1.11
C GLY A 56 5.06 -12.33 -0.96
N ASN A 57 5.08 -11.02 -0.68
CA ASN A 57 6.31 -10.25 -0.49
C ASN A 57 6.43 -9.84 0.99
N TYR A 58 7.25 -10.57 1.75
CA TYR A 58 7.40 -10.37 3.19
C TYR A 58 7.83 -8.94 3.56
N THR A 59 8.78 -8.36 2.83
CA THR A 59 9.24 -6.98 3.06
C THR A 59 8.10 -5.98 2.91
N ASN A 60 7.29 -6.11 1.85
CA ASN A 60 6.16 -5.21 1.63
C ASN A 60 5.02 -5.44 2.63
N GLN A 61 4.83 -6.68 3.10
CA GLN A 61 3.88 -7.01 4.17
C GLN A 61 4.29 -6.37 5.50
N GLU A 62 5.56 -6.50 5.87
CA GLU A 62 6.11 -5.88 7.07
C GLU A 62 6.03 -4.36 7.00
N TYR A 63 6.33 -3.76 5.84
CA TYR A 63 6.15 -2.33 5.61
C TYR A 63 4.70 -1.88 5.80
N PHE A 64 3.75 -2.60 5.19
CA PHE A 64 2.33 -2.30 5.31
C PHE A 64 1.83 -2.46 6.75
N ALA A 65 2.24 -3.52 7.45
CA ALA A 65 1.85 -3.77 8.84
C ALA A 65 2.40 -2.69 9.81
N ASN A 66 3.58 -2.15 9.53
CA ASN A 66 4.19 -1.06 10.30
C ASN A 66 3.70 0.33 9.89
N THR A 67 2.91 0.44 8.80
CA THR A 67 2.33 1.71 8.39
C THR A 67 1.14 2.01 9.30
N THR A 68 1.37 2.79 10.35
CA THR A 68 0.32 3.25 11.24
C THR A 68 -0.60 4.23 10.51
N LEU A 69 -1.90 3.99 10.56
CA LEU A 69 -2.93 4.97 10.26
C LEU A 69 -2.72 6.20 11.15
N ILE A 70 -2.24 7.33 10.62
CA ILE A 70 -2.44 8.60 11.29
C ILE A 70 -3.89 9.00 11.05
N THR A 71 -4.80 8.38 11.80
CA THR A 71 -6.16 8.89 11.98
C THR A 71 -6.10 10.06 12.95
N ASN A 72 -7.05 10.99 12.85
CA ASN A 72 -7.19 12.07 13.82
C ASN A 72 -7.30 11.54 15.27
N GLU A 73 -7.77 10.30 15.46
CA GLU A 73 -7.74 9.61 16.76
C GLU A 73 -6.33 9.31 17.28
N ASN A 74 -5.38 8.94 16.41
CA ASN A 74 -4.00 8.67 16.82
C ASN A 74 -3.24 9.94 17.21
N LEU A 75 -3.54 11.09 16.60
CA LEU A 75 -2.95 12.38 17.00
C LEU A 75 -3.34 12.77 18.43
N SER A 76 -4.59 12.52 18.83
CA SER A 76 -5.09 12.82 20.18
C SER A 76 -4.46 11.97 21.30
N ARG A 77 -3.81 10.85 20.96
CA ARG A 77 -3.16 9.93 21.91
C ARG A 77 -1.72 10.31 22.25
N PHE A 78 -1.09 11.19 21.49
CA PHE A 78 0.28 11.65 21.72
C PHE A 78 0.34 13.05 22.38
N ASP A 79 -0.82 13.67 22.65
CA ASP A 79 -0.95 14.99 23.30
C ASP A 79 -1.20 14.92 24.83
N PHE A 80 -0.95 13.78 25.48
CA PHE A 80 -1.03 13.61 26.95
C PHE A 80 0.25 13.05 27.56
#